data_AF-A0A2W5XF50-F1
#
_entry.id   AF-A0A2W5XF50-F1
#
_cell.length_a   1.000
_cell.length_b   1.000
_cell.length_c   1.000
_cell.angle_alpha   90.00
_cell.angle_beta   90.00
_cell.angle_gamma   90.00
#
_symmetry.space_group_name_H-M   'P 1'
#
loop_
_entity.id
_entity.type
_entity.pdbx_description
1 polymer ?
#
loop_
_entity_poly.entity_id
_entity_poly.type
_entity_poly.pdbx_seq_one_letter_code
_entity_poly.pdbx_strand_id
1 'polypeptide(L)'
;MARKARPWKGARTPQALKRVRQALRRHAINRRTLSGAKTLVQRASNIALGRAEGDGAAAIVAAVSALDKAAEKGILHPNNAARRKSRLMRKANAAHLLDEQPTAAATPKRKTTASKTAQRKKVAAAKASKAATGRAADRPRTAAGKAKVAVTRATRESAAARRRTKGDGGKATGDSSED
;
A
#
# COMPACT_ATOMS: atom_id res chain seq x y z
N MET A 1 3.34 22.83 45.95
CA MET A 1 2.87 22.62 44.55
C MET A 1 3.03 21.15 44.16
N ALA A 2 1.96 20.35 44.29
CA ALA A 2 2.02 18.91 44.06
C ALA A 2 2.15 18.59 42.56
N ARG A 3 3.38 18.34 42.10
CA ARG A 3 3.61 17.79 40.75
C ARG A 3 3.24 16.31 40.78
N LYS A 4 1.97 15.99 40.50
CA LYS A 4 1.54 14.61 40.26
C LYS A 4 2.48 13.97 39.22
N ALA A 5 3.01 12.79 39.53
CA ALA A 5 3.88 12.06 38.63
C ALA A 5 3.21 11.92 37.26
N ARG A 6 3.87 12.40 36.21
CA ARG A 6 3.31 12.35 34.85
C ARG A 6 3.37 10.88 34.39
N PRO A 7 2.24 10.30 33.95
CA PRO A 7 2.22 8.89 33.56
C PRO A 7 2.99 8.60 32.27
N TRP A 8 3.37 9.63 31.49
CA TRP A 8 4.02 9.49 30.19
C TRP A 8 5.14 10.51 30.00
N LYS A 9 6.32 10.02 29.59
CA LYS A 9 7.54 10.85 29.41
C LYS A 9 7.68 11.48 28.01
N GLY A 10 7.00 10.93 26.99
CA GLY A 10 7.19 11.36 25.59
C GLY A 10 6.24 12.46 25.10
N ALA A 11 4.96 12.42 25.46
CA ALA A 11 3.95 13.36 24.98
C ALA A 11 3.79 14.53 25.96
N ARG A 12 4.12 15.75 25.52
CA ARG A 12 4.14 16.95 26.38
C ARG A 12 2.95 17.88 26.18
N THR A 13 2.32 17.86 25.01
CA THR A 13 1.14 18.69 24.72
C THR A 13 -0.17 17.98 25.11
N PRO A 14 -1.22 18.72 25.53
CA PRO A 14 -2.52 18.13 25.88
C PRO A 14 -3.13 17.28 24.75
N GLN A 15 -2.94 17.73 23.51
CA GLN A 15 -3.38 17.06 22.30
C GLN A 15 -2.66 15.71 22.11
N ALA A 16 -1.34 15.67 22.31
CA ALA A 16 -0.55 14.44 22.22
C ALA A 16 -0.98 13.43 23.30
N LEU A 17 -1.17 13.87 24.55
CA LEU A 17 -1.68 13.01 25.63
C LEU A 17 -3.07 12.43 25.34
N LYS A 18 -3.95 13.18 24.65
CA LYS A 18 -5.23 12.67 24.16
C LYS A 18 -5.03 11.57 23.10
N ARG A 19 -4.14 11.77 22.14
CA ARG A 19 -3.84 10.78 21.09
C ARG A 19 -3.29 9.47 21.67
N VAL A 20 -2.43 9.56 22.69
CA VAL A 20 -1.90 8.39 23.42
C VAL A 20 -3.03 7.58 24.05
N ARG A 21 -3.93 8.23 24.80
CA ARG A 21 -5.09 7.55 25.41
C ARG A 21 -5.98 6.88 24.35
N GLN A 22 -6.22 7.55 23.23
CA GLN A 22 -6.98 6.98 22.11
C GLN A 22 -6.27 5.78 21.48
N ALA A 23 -4.95 5.87 21.27
CA ALA A 23 -4.14 4.81 20.71
C ALA A 23 -4.15 3.56 21.60
N LEU A 24 -4.00 3.71 22.91
CA LEU A 24 -4.06 2.58 23.86
C LEU A 24 -5.41 1.86 23.81
N ARG A 25 -6.52 2.61 23.78
CA ARG A 25 -7.87 2.03 23.66
C ARG A 25 -8.05 1.28 22.34
N ARG A 26 -7.65 1.89 21.23
CA ARG A 26 -7.70 1.24 19.89
C ARG A 26 -6.81 0.01 19.84
N HIS A 27 -5.60 0.08 20.42
CA HIS A 27 -4.66 -1.04 20.47
C HIS A 27 -5.24 -2.24 21.21
N ALA A 28 -5.89 -2.04 22.36
CA ALA A 28 -6.53 -3.13 23.11
C ALA A 28 -7.60 -3.88 22.28
N ILE A 29 -8.46 -3.14 21.59
CA ILE A 29 -9.53 -3.69 20.73
C ILE A 29 -8.95 -4.38 19.49
N ASN A 30 -7.98 -3.72 18.83
CA ASN A 30 -7.34 -4.24 17.63
C ASN A 30 -6.52 -5.48 17.93
N ARG A 31 -5.85 -5.55 19.09
CA ARG A 31 -5.09 -6.72 19.51
C ARG A 31 -5.97 -7.95 19.61
N ARG A 32 -7.15 -7.86 20.26
CA ARG A 32 -8.08 -8.98 20.41
C ARG A 32 -8.60 -9.50 19.06
N THR A 33 -8.97 -8.60 18.16
CA THR A 33 -9.47 -8.96 16.83
C THR A 33 -8.37 -9.55 15.95
N LEU A 34 -7.17 -8.95 15.95
CA LEU A 34 -6.01 -9.46 15.21
C LEU A 34 -5.54 -10.81 15.73
N SER A 35 -5.50 -11.02 17.05
CA SER A 35 -5.11 -12.30 17.63
C SER A 35 -6.12 -13.39 17.29
N GLY A 36 -7.42 -13.12 17.43
CA GLY A 36 -8.47 -14.07 17.07
C GLY A 36 -8.39 -14.50 15.60
N ALA A 37 -8.27 -13.53 14.68
CA ALA A 37 -8.14 -13.84 13.25
C ALA A 37 -6.85 -14.62 12.94
N LYS A 38 -5.72 -14.30 13.59
CA LYS A 38 -4.47 -15.06 13.44
C LYS A 38 -4.62 -16.50 13.92
N THR A 39 -5.24 -16.71 15.08
CA THR A 39 -5.45 -18.06 15.65
C THR A 39 -6.33 -18.91 14.75
N LEU A 40 -7.42 -18.37 14.21
CA LEU A 40 -8.29 -19.09 13.27
C LEU A 40 -7.56 -19.48 11.99
N VAL A 41 -6.78 -18.56 11.41
CA VAL A 41 -5.95 -18.85 10.24
C VAL A 41 -4.89 -19.91 10.55
N GLN A 42 -4.27 -19.87 11.72
CA GLN A 42 -3.29 -20.87 12.13
C GLN A 42 -3.94 -22.25 12.31
N ARG A 43 -5.10 -22.31 12.95
CA ARG A 43 -5.86 -23.55 13.14
C ARG A 43 -6.23 -24.17 11.79
N ALA A 44 -6.86 -23.39 10.90
CA ALA A 44 -7.22 -23.85 9.56
C ALA A 44 -5.98 -24.28 8.75
N SER A 45 -4.86 -23.55 8.87
CA SER A 45 -3.62 -23.93 8.21
C SER A 45 -2.98 -25.20 8.80
N ASN A 46 -3.16 -25.47 10.09
CA ASN A 46 -2.61 -26.67 10.72
C ASN A 46 -3.42 -27.91 10.30
N ILE A 47 -4.75 -27.78 10.23
CA ILE A 47 -5.64 -28.83 9.70
C ILE A 47 -5.27 -29.14 8.24
N ALA A 48 -5.07 -28.11 7.41
CA ALA A 48 -4.61 -28.27 6.02
C ALA A 48 -3.21 -28.87 5.87
N LEU A 49 -2.43 -28.99 6.94
CA LEU A 49 -1.12 -29.62 6.93
C LEU A 49 -1.12 -30.99 7.63
N GLY A 50 -2.29 -31.50 8.03
CA GLY A 50 -2.41 -32.75 8.79
C GLY A 50 -1.82 -32.68 10.20
N ARG A 51 -1.56 -31.47 10.73
CA ARG A 51 -0.95 -31.27 12.07
C ARG A 51 -1.98 -31.19 13.20
N ALA A 52 -3.26 -31.14 12.85
CA ALA A 52 -4.37 -31.05 13.78
C ALA A 52 -5.61 -31.67 13.14
N GLU A 53 -6.44 -32.30 13.95
CA GLU A 53 -7.71 -32.88 13.50
C GLU A 53 -8.87 -31.89 13.60
N GLY A 54 -9.88 -32.10 12.76
CA GLY A 54 -11.14 -31.37 12.78
C GLY A 54 -11.69 -31.06 11.39
N ASP A 55 -12.87 -30.46 11.37
CA ASP A 55 -13.54 -30.02 10.14
C ASP A 55 -12.75 -28.87 9.47
N GLY A 56 -12.01 -29.23 8.42
CA GLY A 56 -11.21 -28.29 7.63
C GLY A 56 -12.07 -27.25 6.91
N ALA A 57 -13.23 -27.64 6.39
CA ALA A 57 -14.13 -26.73 5.66
C ALA A 57 -14.68 -25.66 6.59
N ALA A 58 -15.21 -26.05 7.76
CA ALA A 58 -15.70 -25.10 8.76
C ALA A 58 -14.58 -24.18 9.28
N ALA A 59 -13.38 -24.72 9.53
CA ALA A 59 -12.23 -23.94 9.97
C ALA A 59 -11.82 -22.87 8.94
N ILE A 60 -11.84 -23.22 7.65
CA ILE A 60 -11.54 -22.28 6.56
C ILE A 60 -12.60 -21.18 6.48
N VAL A 61 -13.89 -21.53 6.52
CA VAL A 61 -14.99 -20.54 6.49
C VAL A 61 -14.88 -19.56 7.66
N ALA A 62 -14.64 -20.07 8.87
CA ALA A 62 -14.44 -19.23 10.06
C ALA A 62 -13.24 -18.29 9.93
N ALA A 63 -12.11 -18.80 9.41
CA ALA A 63 -10.90 -18.00 9.19
C ALA A 63 -11.12 -16.89 8.14
N VAL A 64 -11.81 -17.20 7.05
CA VAL A 64 -12.15 -16.21 6.01
C VAL A 64 -13.08 -15.13 6.55
N SER A 65 -14.16 -15.51 7.24
CA SER A 65 -15.10 -14.56 7.85
C SER A 65 -14.38 -13.61 8.82
N ALA A 66 -13.48 -14.14 9.65
CA ALA A 66 -12.72 -13.32 10.60
C ALA A 66 -11.75 -12.34 9.90
N LEU A 67 -11.10 -12.75 8.81
CA LEU A 67 -10.22 -11.87 8.03
C LEU A 67 -10.99 -10.75 7.34
N ASP A 68 -12.13 -11.06 6.75
CA ASP A 68 -12.95 -10.10 6.02
C ASP A 68 -13.56 -9.06 7.00
N LYS A 69 -14.09 -9.51 8.14
CA LYS A 69 -14.55 -8.62 9.24
C LYS A 69 -13.44 -7.72 9.81
N ALA A 70 -12.20 -8.22 9.87
CA ALA A 70 -11.06 -7.41 10.32
C ALA A 70 -10.64 -6.35 9.28
N ALA A 71 -10.85 -6.65 8.00
CA ALA A 71 -10.58 -5.72 6.91
C ALA A 71 -11.65 -4.62 6.81
N GLU A 72 -12.93 -4.97 6.93
CA GLU A 72 -14.05 -4.03 6.98
C GLU A 72 -13.88 -2.99 8.10
N LYS A 73 -13.41 -3.43 9.28
CA LYS A 73 -13.12 -2.55 10.41
C LYS A 73 -11.85 -1.70 10.26
N GLY A 74 -11.11 -1.85 9.15
CA GLY A 74 -9.85 -1.16 8.90
C GLY A 74 -8.70 -1.58 9.83
N ILE A 75 -8.84 -2.69 10.55
CA ILE A 75 -7.81 -3.20 11.48
C ILE A 75 -6.71 -3.92 10.68
N LEU A 76 -7.11 -4.62 9.61
CA LEU A 76 -6.22 -5.27 8.66
C LEU A 76 -6.38 -4.62 7.28
N HIS A 77 -5.28 -4.30 6.61
CA HIS A 77 -5.37 -3.77 5.25
C HIS A 77 -6.05 -4.78 4.30
N PRO A 78 -6.93 -4.38 3.38
CA PRO A 78 -7.67 -5.30 2.49
C PRO A 78 -6.73 -6.21 1.69
N ASN A 79 -5.63 -5.66 1.15
CA ASN A 79 -4.61 -6.48 0.49
C ASN A 79 -3.92 -7.50 1.42
N ASN A 80 -3.80 -7.24 2.72
CA ASN A 80 -3.23 -8.20 3.67
C ASN A 80 -4.24 -9.33 3.95
N ALA A 81 -5.52 -8.98 4.15
CA ALA A 81 -6.60 -9.96 4.25
C ALA A 81 -6.67 -10.84 2.99
N ALA A 82 -6.67 -10.26 1.80
CA ALA A 82 -6.68 -10.97 0.53
C ALA A 82 -5.46 -11.89 0.34
N ARG A 83 -4.25 -11.43 0.73
CA ARG A 83 -3.04 -12.28 0.70
C ARG A 83 -3.16 -13.48 1.65
N ARG A 84 -3.70 -13.28 2.84
CA ARG A 84 -3.91 -14.37 3.81
C ARG A 84 -4.96 -15.36 3.32
N LYS A 85 -6.09 -14.89 2.79
CA LYS A 85 -7.14 -15.70 2.17
C LYS A 85 -6.58 -16.54 1.01
N SER A 86 -5.84 -15.92 0.10
CA SER A 86 -5.20 -16.64 -1.02
C SER A 86 -4.21 -17.72 -0.55
N ARG A 87 -3.38 -17.43 0.45
CA ARG A 87 -2.43 -18.41 1.00
C ARG A 87 -3.15 -19.57 1.69
N LEU A 88 -4.22 -19.29 2.43
CA LEU A 88 -5.03 -20.31 3.11
C LEU A 88 -5.68 -21.24 2.07
N MET A 89 -6.35 -20.67 1.06
CA MET A 89 -7.02 -21.44 0.01
C MET A 89 -6.05 -22.31 -0.79
N ARG A 90 -4.84 -21.81 -1.07
CA ARG A 90 -3.81 -22.62 -1.72
C ARG A 90 -3.42 -23.86 -0.92
N LYS A 91 -3.37 -23.74 0.42
CA LYS A 91 -3.08 -24.88 1.29
C LYS A 91 -4.27 -25.84 1.36
N ALA A 92 -5.49 -25.31 1.48
CA ALA A 92 -6.71 -26.10 1.48
C ALA A 92 -6.85 -26.96 0.23
N ASN A 93 -6.63 -26.36 -0.95
CA ASN A 93 -6.69 -27.07 -2.23
C ASN A 93 -5.57 -28.12 -2.36
N ALA A 94 -4.37 -27.81 -1.87
CA ALA A 94 -3.26 -28.78 -1.87
C ALA A 94 -3.52 -29.98 -0.93
N ALA A 95 -4.37 -29.79 0.07
CA ALA A 95 -4.77 -30.80 1.03
C ALA A 95 -6.13 -31.44 0.73
N HIS A 96 -6.74 -31.11 -0.43
CA HIS A 96 -8.06 -31.59 -0.85
C HIS A 96 -9.20 -31.37 0.17
N LEU A 97 -9.05 -30.39 1.07
CA LEU A 97 -10.02 -30.11 2.15
C LEU A 97 -11.36 -29.53 1.68
N LEU A 98 -11.48 -29.20 0.39
CA LEU A 98 -12.66 -28.58 -0.21
C LEU A 98 -13.22 -29.41 -1.36
N ASP A 99 -12.69 -30.61 -1.59
CA ASP A 99 -13.13 -31.50 -2.66
C ASP A 99 -14.31 -32.36 -2.19
N GLU A 100 -15.42 -31.70 -1.87
CA GLU A 100 -16.73 -32.35 -1.78
C GLU A 100 -17.37 -32.31 -3.18
N GLN A 101 -17.23 -33.42 -3.91
CA GLN A 101 -17.93 -33.84 -5.14
C GLN A 101 -17.45 -33.35 -6.52
N PRO A 102 -17.53 -34.22 -7.56
CA PRO A 102 -16.90 -34.04 -8.86
C PRO A 102 -17.75 -33.12 -9.73
N THR A 103 -17.43 -31.83 -9.74
CA THR A 103 -17.91 -30.96 -10.80
C THR A 103 -17.07 -31.18 -12.04
N ALA A 104 -17.68 -31.82 -13.04
CA ALA A 104 -17.06 -32.10 -14.33
C ALA A 104 -16.48 -30.84 -14.98
N ALA A 105 -15.27 -31.00 -15.53
CA ALA A 105 -14.69 -30.21 -16.61
C ALA A 105 -14.57 -28.68 -16.41
N ALA A 106 -13.60 -28.24 -15.61
CA ALA A 106 -12.95 -26.95 -15.85
C ALA A 106 -11.51 -26.96 -15.36
N THR A 107 -10.59 -27.54 -16.15
CA THR A 107 -9.15 -27.36 -15.93
C THR A 107 -8.82 -25.87 -16.06
N PRO A 108 -8.40 -25.16 -15.00
CA PRO A 108 -8.07 -23.76 -15.14
C PRO A 108 -6.77 -23.65 -15.95
N LYS A 109 -6.88 -23.25 -17.22
CA LYS A 109 -5.71 -22.96 -18.06
C LYS A 109 -4.86 -21.89 -17.39
N ARG A 110 -3.78 -22.33 -16.72
CA ARG A 110 -2.83 -21.44 -16.05
C ARG A 110 -2.09 -20.63 -17.11
N LYS A 111 -2.51 -19.38 -17.32
CA LYS A 111 -1.78 -18.42 -18.16
C LYS A 111 -0.35 -18.31 -17.63
N THR A 112 0.63 -18.73 -18.43
CA THR A 112 2.05 -18.68 -18.08
C THR A 112 2.50 -17.23 -17.88
N THR A 113 3.54 -17.00 -17.08
CA THR A 113 4.12 -15.67 -16.86
C THR A 113 4.48 -14.97 -18.18
N ALA A 114 4.91 -15.74 -19.19
CA ALA A 114 5.13 -15.27 -20.56
C ALA A 114 3.86 -14.70 -21.22
N SER A 115 2.73 -15.39 -21.12
CA SER A 115 1.45 -14.91 -21.66
C SER A 115 0.94 -13.65 -20.94
N LYS A 116 1.21 -13.51 -19.62
CA LYS A 116 0.87 -12.31 -18.85
C LYS A 116 1.76 -11.11 -19.20
N THR A 117 3.04 -11.32 -19.45
CA THR A 117 3.96 -10.28 -19.92
C THR A 117 3.62 -9.83 -21.35
N ALA A 118 3.31 -10.77 -22.25
CA ALA A 118 2.85 -10.46 -23.60
C ALA A 118 1.53 -9.66 -23.58
N GLN A 119 0.58 -10.02 -22.71
CA GLN A 119 -0.68 -9.29 -22.58
C GLN A 119 -0.48 -7.88 -21.98
N ARG A 120 0.45 -7.71 -21.02
CA ARG A 120 0.83 -6.37 -20.50
C ARG A 120 1.53 -5.52 -21.57
N LYS A 121 2.38 -6.11 -22.42
CA LYS A 121 3.04 -5.42 -23.53
C LYS A 121 2.02 -4.96 -24.59
N LYS A 122 1.03 -5.80 -24.92
CA LYS A 122 -0.10 -5.43 -25.81
C LYS A 122 -0.94 -4.29 -25.24
N VAL A 123 -1.29 -4.32 -23.95
CA VAL A 123 -2.05 -3.24 -23.30
C VAL A 123 -1.22 -1.96 -23.18
N ALA A 124 0.09 -2.04 -22.95
CA ALA A 124 0.98 -0.90 -22.93
C ALA A 124 1.13 -0.26 -24.32
N ALA A 125 1.24 -1.07 -25.38
CA ALA A 125 1.25 -0.61 -26.76
C ALA A 125 -0.08 0.07 -27.15
N ALA A 126 -1.22 -0.50 -26.75
CA ALA A 126 -2.54 0.09 -26.96
C ALA A 126 -2.76 1.39 -26.16
N LYS A 127 -2.20 1.51 -24.95
CA LYS A 127 -2.20 2.76 -24.18
C LYS A 127 -1.27 3.80 -24.80
N ALA A 128 -0.13 3.41 -25.35
CA ALA A 128 0.80 4.31 -26.03
C ALA A 128 0.21 4.85 -27.34
N SER A 129 -0.46 4.02 -28.14
CA SER A 129 -1.14 4.47 -29.36
C SER A 129 -2.30 5.40 -29.07
N LYS A 130 -3.07 5.15 -27.99
CA LYS A 130 -4.14 6.05 -27.51
C LYS A 130 -3.61 7.35 -26.91
N ALA A 131 -2.46 7.33 -26.26
CA ALA A 131 -1.79 8.52 -25.74
C ALA A 131 -1.15 9.37 -26.85
N ALA A 132 -0.69 8.77 -27.95
CA ALA A 132 -0.20 9.47 -29.13
C ALA A 132 -1.32 10.23 -29.85
N THR A 133 -2.51 9.63 -29.96
CA THR A 133 -3.72 10.30 -30.49
C THR A 133 -4.19 11.44 -29.58
N GLY A 134 -4.13 11.27 -28.25
CA GLY A 134 -4.45 12.33 -27.28
C GLY A 134 -3.45 13.50 -27.28
N ARG A 135 -2.14 13.23 -27.37
CA ARG A 135 -1.09 14.28 -27.46
C ARG A 135 -1.12 15.08 -28.76
N ALA A 136 -1.68 14.53 -29.84
CA ALA A 136 -1.86 15.24 -31.10
C ALA A 136 -3.00 16.28 -31.02
N ALA A 137 -3.93 16.13 -30.08
CA ALA A 137 -5.04 17.07 -29.85
C ALA A 137 -4.67 18.23 -28.91
N ASP A 138 -3.77 18.02 -27.93
CA ASP A 138 -3.45 18.99 -26.86
C ASP A 138 -2.23 19.90 -27.11
N ARG A 139 -1.55 19.79 -28.26
CA ARG A 139 -0.39 20.63 -28.56
C ARG A 139 -0.85 21.91 -29.27
N PRO A 140 -0.55 23.12 -28.78
CA PRO A 140 -1.00 24.34 -29.44
C PRO A 140 -0.30 24.48 -30.80
N ARG A 141 -1.03 24.17 -31.88
CA ARG A 141 -0.53 24.27 -33.26
C ARG A 141 -0.57 25.69 -33.82
N THR A 142 -1.24 26.63 -33.14
CA THR A 142 -1.31 28.03 -33.54
C THR A 142 -0.04 28.80 -33.11
N ALA A 143 0.41 29.72 -33.96
CA ALA A 143 1.58 30.56 -33.68
C ALA A 143 1.46 31.31 -32.33
N ALA A 144 0.24 31.73 -31.98
CA ALA A 144 -0.08 32.35 -30.69
C ALA A 144 0.18 31.43 -29.48
N GLY A 145 -0.11 30.13 -29.59
CA GLY A 145 0.12 29.19 -28.50
C GLY A 145 1.60 28.81 -28.34
N LYS A 146 2.36 28.76 -29.45
CA LYS A 146 3.83 28.62 -29.39
C LYS A 146 4.49 29.82 -28.73
N ALA A 147 4.02 31.04 -29.02
CA ALA A 147 4.52 32.26 -28.40
C ALA A 147 4.31 32.28 -26.88
N LYS A 148 3.12 31.88 -26.39
CA LYS A 148 2.83 31.80 -24.94
C LYS A 148 3.72 30.79 -24.21
N VAL A 149 4.00 29.64 -24.83
CA VAL A 149 4.91 28.63 -24.27
C VAL A 149 6.37 29.13 -24.28
N ALA A 150 6.78 29.90 -25.29
CA ALA A 150 8.10 30.51 -25.33
C ALA A 150 8.29 31.56 -24.22
N VAL A 151 7.31 32.44 -24.02
CA VAL A 151 7.33 33.47 -22.96
C VAL A 151 7.40 32.82 -21.56
N THR A 152 6.60 31.79 -21.31
CA THR A 152 6.61 31.07 -20.02
C THR A 152 7.91 30.28 -19.77
N ARG A 153 8.60 29.83 -20.83
CA ARG A 153 9.91 29.20 -20.73
C ARG A 153 11.01 30.23 -20.42
N ALA A 154 10.99 31.39 -21.08
CA ALA A 154 11.95 32.47 -20.85
C ALA A 154 11.85 33.07 -19.44
N THR A 155 10.64 33.20 -18.87
CA THR A 155 10.47 33.65 -17.48
C THR A 155 10.99 32.63 -16.47
N ARG A 156 10.83 31.33 -16.75
CA ARG A 156 11.35 30.26 -15.89
C ARG A 156 12.89 30.18 -15.95
N GLU A 157 13.47 30.49 -17.10
CA GLU A 157 14.93 30.48 -17.31
C GLU A 157 15.62 31.70 -16.68
N SER A 158 15.02 32.88 -16.77
CA SER A 158 15.48 34.08 -16.05
C SER A 158 15.33 33.95 -14.53
N ALA A 159 14.26 33.31 -14.04
CA ALA A 159 14.12 32.98 -12.62
C ALA A 159 15.17 31.96 -12.15
N ALA A 160 15.54 30.99 -12.99
CA ALA A 160 16.62 30.04 -12.71
C ALA A 160 18.01 30.71 -12.74
N ALA A 161 18.24 31.68 -13.63
CA ALA A 161 19.48 32.46 -13.66
C ALA A 161 19.65 33.32 -12.40
N ARG A 162 18.58 34.01 -11.95
CA ARG A 162 18.58 34.77 -10.69
C ARG A 162 18.84 33.90 -9.46
N ARG A 163 18.40 32.64 -9.48
CA ARG A 163 18.70 31.68 -8.40
C ARG A 163 20.16 31.21 -8.40
N ARG A 164 20.80 31.14 -9.57
CA ARG A 164 22.22 30.79 -9.71
C ARG A 164 23.14 31.92 -9.24
N THR A 165 22.85 33.16 -9.61
CA THR A 165 23.65 34.33 -9.16
C THR A 165 23.52 34.59 -7.66
N LYS A 166 22.37 34.29 -7.06
CA LYS A 166 22.18 34.37 -5.60
C LYS A 166 22.89 33.26 -4.81
N GLY A 167 23.33 32.19 -5.48
CA GLY A 167 24.07 31.09 -4.88
C GLY A 167 25.58 31.33 -4.73
N ASP A 168 26.14 32.32 -5.45
CA ASP A 168 27.59 32.53 -5.57
C ASP A 168 28.14 33.61 -4.61
N GLY A 169 27.28 34.35 -3.91
CA GLY A 169 27.67 35.44 -2.98
C GLY A 169 27.89 35.02 -1.52
N GLY A 170 28.03 33.71 -1.24
CA GLY A 170 27.95 33.15 0.12
C GLY A 170 29.24 32.52 0.67
N LYS A 171 30.40 32.75 0.07
CA LYS A 171 31.67 32.16 0.54
C LYS A 171 32.84 33.13 0.45
N ALA A 172 32.83 34.19 1.27
CA ALA A 172 34.04 34.94 1.62
C ALA A 172 34.36 34.64 3.09
N THR A 173 35.50 33.99 3.27
CA THR A 173 36.15 33.56 4.51
C THR A 173 36.59 34.76 5.35
N GLY A 174 36.16 34.82 6.62
CA GLY A 174 36.75 35.69 7.64
C GLY A 174 37.64 34.86 8.56
N ASP A 175 38.93 34.81 8.23
CA ASP A 175 40.05 34.30 9.03
C ASP A 175 41.11 35.41 9.02
N SER A 176 41.59 35.85 10.21
CA SER A 176 42.67 36.81 10.58
C SER A 176 42.19 37.69 11.77
N SER A 177 42.56 37.47 13.05
CA SER A 177 43.84 37.64 13.78
C SER A 177 44.24 39.10 14.08
N GLU A 178 44.41 39.41 15.39
CA GLU A 178 45.13 40.54 16.05
C GLU A 178 44.50 41.95 15.89
N ASP A 179 44.32 42.81 16.90
CA ASP A 179 44.93 43.07 18.23
C ASP A 179 43.94 43.08 19.41
#